data_AF-G0MZI1-F1
#
_entry.id   AF-G0MZI1-F1
#
_cell.length_a   1.000
_cell.length_b   1.000
_cell.length_c   1.000
_cell.angle_alpha   90.00
_cell.angle_beta   90.00
_cell.angle_gamma   90.00
#
_symmetry.space_group_name_H-M   'P 1'
#
loop_
_entity.id
_entity.type
_entity.pdbx_description
1 polymer ?
#
loop_
_entity_poly.entity_id
_entity_poly.type
_entity_poly.pdbx_seq_one_letter_code
_entity_poly.pdbx_strand_id
1 'polypeptide(L)'
;MYLFLFIFILSFCSQQSIIFFAASVFTRGCSNFRRTMTQANKDSSLSETTTPPTTPVNVKKSNHCDTCGCEPSKFSNATLEDEANNAVREHAYAVKTIAVSEMLPRTPQLLFINVTTTENHTHCIELTAKGWRVASNRNDCMNGDFRQLQIHTKYFDSLHSLLQEISPSFRKKFFGSIVDKLEDVKKERNESE
;
A
#
# COMPACT_ATOMS: atom_id res chain seq x y z
N MET A 1 -22.23 -22.80 -4.41
CA MET A 1 -22.36 -21.50 -5.11
C MET A 1 -21.13 -20.60 -4.97
N TYR A 2 -19.91 -21.16 -4.79
CA TYR A 2 -18.64 -20.40 -4.75
C TYR A 2 -17.68 -20.78 -5.88
N LEU A 3 -18.04 -21.76 -6.72
CA LEU A 3 -17.18 -22.25 -7.80
C LEU A 3 -17.34 -21.47 -9.11
N PHE A 4 -18.40 -20.67 -9.25
CA PHE A 4 -18.66 -19.86 -10.46
C PHE A 4 -18.01 -18.48 -10.42
N LEU A 5 -17.58 -17.99 -9.26
CA LEU A 5 -16.88 -16.69 -9.17
C LEU A 5 -15.38 -16.80 -9.53
N PHE A 6 -14.81 -18.01 -9.52
CA PHE A 6 -13.40 -18.23 -9.83
C PHE A 6 -13.11 -18.29 -11.35
N ILE A 7 -14.13 -18.54 -12.17
CA ILE A 7 -13.97 -18.66 -13.63
C ILE A 7 -14.01 -17.29 -14.33
N PHE A 8 -14.60 -16.26 -13.73
CA PHE A 8 -14.68 -14.93 -14.36
C PHE A 8 -13.38 -14.12 -14.34
N ILE A 9 -12.39 -14.48 -13.52
CA ILE A 9 -11.11 -13.75 -13.43
C ILE A 9 -10.08 -14.26 -14.47
N LEU A 10 -10.28 -15.46 -15.03
CA LEU A 10 -9.31 -16.05 -15.98
C LEU A 10 -9.46 -15.56 -17.44
N SER A 11 -10.49 -14.77 -17.77
CA SER A 11 -10.82 -14.47 -19.18
C SER A 11 -10.47 -13.04 -19.66
N PHE A 12 -9.88 -12.18 -18.84
CA PHE A 12 -9.52 -10.80 -19.26
C PHE A 12 -8.02 -10.51 -19.27
N CYS A 13 -7.16 -11.54 -19.29
CA CYS A 13 -5.72 -11.38 -19.46
C CYS A 13 -5.29 -11.44 -20.94
N SER A 14 -6.06 -10.86 -21.85
CA SER A 14 -5.63 -10.68 -23.24
C SER A 14 -6.22 -9.39 -23.80
N GLN A 15 -5.34 -8.50 -24.25
CA GLN A 15 -5.58 -7.19 -24.88
C GLN A 15 -5.88 -6.01 -23.94
N GLN A 16 -4.85 -5.26 -23.56
CA GLN A 16 -4.66 -3.92 -24.12
C GLN A 16 -3.28 -3.36 -23.73
N SER A 17 -2.51 -3.03 -24.76
CA SER A 17 -1.34 -2.17 -24.66
C SER A 17 -1.78 -0.71 -24.84
N ILE A 18 -1.01 0.22 -24.23
CA ILE A 18 -0.74 1.61 -24.67
C ILE A 18 -1.58 2.76 -24.04
N ILE A 19 -0.88 3.54 -23.19
CA ILE A 19 -0.93 5.00 -22.91
C ILE A 19 -2.08 5.58 -22.05
N PHE A 20 -1.76 6.09 -20.84
CA PHE A 20 -1.70 7.53 -20.57
C PHE A 20 -0.86 7.86 -19.32
N PHE A 21 -0.22 9.02 -19.42
CA PHE A 21 0.91 9.55 -18.68
C PHE A 21 0.44 10.48 -17.53
N ALA A 22 1.17 10.43 -16.41
CA ALA A 22 1.48 11.50 -15.44
C ALA A 22 0.39 12.36 -14.78
N ALA A 23 0.43 12.37 -13.43
CA ALA A 23 0.50 13.63 -12.68
C ALA A 23 1.24 13.43 -11.33
N SER A 24 2.56 13.65 -11.34
CA SER A 24 3.26 14.19 -10.17
C SER A 24 3.31 15.69 -10.33
N VAL A 25 2.66 16.45 -9.45
CA VAL A 25 3.10 17.82 -9.09
C VAL A 25 2.81 18.06 -7.61
N PHE A 26 3.88 18.08 -6.84
CA PHE A 26 3.99 18.74 -5.55
C PHE A 26 4.40 20.20 -5.82
N THR A 27 3.55 21.17 -5.51
CA THR A 27 3.97 22.56 -5.25
C THR A 27 3.01 23.26 -4.27
N ARG A 28 3.66 24.00 -3.37
CA ARG A 28 3.16 24.89 -2.32
C ARG A 28 2.24 26.02 -2.83
N GLY A 29 1.36 26.55 -1.96
CA GLY A 29 0.80 27.90 -2.11
C GLY A 29 -0.47 28.18 -1.28
N CYS A 30 -0.42 29.20 -0.42
CA CYS A 30 -1.44 29.58 0.56
C CYS A 30 -2.65 30.38 0.02
N SER A 31 -3.72 30.39 0.84
CA SER A 31 -4.70 31.46 1.12
C SER A 31 -5.87 31.76 0.15
N ASN A 32 -7.07 31.62 0.74
CA ASN A 32 -8.29 32.46 0.67
C ASN A 32 -8.89 32.80 -0.71
N PHE A 33 -10.22 32.58 -0.85
CA PHE A 33 -11.23 33.66 -0.98
C PHE A 33 -12.50 33.22 -1.73
N ARG A 34 -13.61 33.20 -0.96
CA ARG A 34 -14.99 33.61 -1.28
C ARG A 34 -15.90 32.84 -2.27
N ARG A 35 -17.00 32.35 -1.67
CA ARG A 35 -18.40 32.19 -2.10
C ARG A 35 -18.80 32.71 -3.50
N THR A 36 -19.64 31.92 -4.18
CA THR A 36 -20.98 32.34 -4.65
C THR A 36 -21.90 31.13 -4.87
N MET A 37 -23.16 31.27 -4.45
CA MET A 37 -24.27 30.32 -4.65
C MET A 37 -24.71 30.24 -6.11
N THR A 38 -25.30 29.11 -6.53
CA THR A 38 -26.58 29.11 -7.24
C THR A 38 -27.31 27.77 -7.07
N GLN A 39 -28.55 27.83 -6.60
CA GLN A 39 -29.54 26.75 -6.54
C GLN A 39 -30.07 26.42 -7.95
N ALA A 40 -30.42 25.15 -8.18
CA ALA A 40 -31.58 24.78 -8.99
C ALA A 40 -32.07 23.39 -8.56
N ASN A 41 -33.26 23.37 -7.97
CA ASN A 41 -34.01 22.20 -7.56
C ASN A 41 -34.97 21.79 -8.70
N LYS A 42 -35.17 20.48 -8.94
CA LYS A 42 -36.35 19.97 -9.65
C LYS A 42 -36.65 18.53 -9.22
N ASP A 43 -37.83 18.37 -8.63
CA ASP A 43 -38.38 17.19 -7.98
C ASP A 43 -38.96 16.12 -8.94
N SER A 44 -39.37 15.00 -8.33
CA SER A 44 -40.24 13.88 -8.75
C SER A 44 -39.49 12.58 -9.10
N SER A 45 -39.85 11.39 -8.60
CA SER A 45 -40.96 10.95 -7.73
C SER A 45 -40.67 9.54 -7.15
N LEU A 46 -41.23 9.30 -5.97
CA LEU A 46 -41.65 8.04 -5.30
C LEU A 46 -40.84 6.73 -5.50
N SER A 47 -40.31 6.20 -4.38
CA SER A 47 -40.84 4.94 -3.81
C SER A 47 -40.50 4.82 -2.33
N GLU A 48 -41.47 4.30 -1.60
CA GLU A 48 -41.60 4.22 -0.14
C GLU A 48 -40.66 3.16 0.47
N THR A 49 -40.12 3.39 1.67
CA THR A 49 -40.03 2.35 2.70
C THR A 49 -40.01 3.01 4.08
N THR A 50 -41.04 2.71 4.83
CA THR A 50 -41.39 3.13 6.19
C THR A 50 -40.43 2.59 7.25
N THR A 51 -40.17 3.42 8.26
CA THR A 51 -39.66 3.06 9.61
C THR A 51 -40.53 3.80 10.64
N PRO A 52 -40.43 3.58 11.97
CA PRO A 52 -40.28 2.40 12.85
C PRO A 52 -41.44 2.42 13.92
N PRO A 53 -41.48 1.72 15.12
CA PRO A 53 -40.53 1.71 16.26
C PRO A 53 -40.38 0.28 16.92
N THR A 54 -39.48 -0.01 17.88
CA THR A 54 -39.77 0.05 19.34
C THR A 54 -38.57 -0.51 20.18
N THR A 55 -37.96 0.39 20.97
CA THR A 55 -37.24 0.24 22.28
C THR A 55 -35.93 -0.54 22.52
N PRO A 56 -35.13 -0.08 23.52
CA PRO A 56 -33.73 -0.42 23.74
C PRO A 56 -33.53 -1.53 24.79
N VAL A 57 -32.45 -2.30 24.68
CA VAL A 57 -31.96 -3.15 25.78
C VAL A 57 -30.57 -2.68 26.19
N ASN A 58 -30.56 -2.02 27.34
CA ASN A 58 -29.43 -1.71 28.19
C ASN A 58 -28.92 -3.00 28.86
N VAL A 59 -27.68 -3.40 28.60
CA VAL A 59 -26.94 -4.29 29.51
C VAL A 59 -25.61 -3.62 29.85
N LYS A 60 -25.65 -2.92 30.99
CA LYS A 60 -24.49 -2.56 31.80
C LYS A 60 -24.00 -3.81 32.53
N LYS A 61 -22.74 -4.20 32.33
CA LYS A 61 -21.93 -4.69 33.46
C LYS A 61 -20.44 -4.41 33.29
N SER A 62 -19.94 -3.80 34.35
CA SER A 62 -18.60 -3.34 34.67
C SER A 62 -17.60 -4.48 34.90
N ASN A 63 -16.31 -4.16 34.74
CA ASN A 63 -15.29 -4.06 35.80
C ASN A 63 -13.96 -3.67 35.12
N HIS A 64 -13.54 -2.41 35.19
CA HIS A 64 -12.42 -1.94 36.02
C HIS A 64 -11.11 -2.73 35.91
N CYS A 65 -10.09 -2.05 35.39
CA CYS A 65 -8.78 -2.01 36.03
C CYS A 65 -8.28 -0.56 35.87
N ASP A 66 -8.45 0.23 36.93
CA ASP A 66 -7.79 1.53 36.99
C ASP A 66 -6.30 1.32 37.23
N THR A 67 -5.51 2.08 36.50
CA THR A 67 -4.08 2.34 36.74
C THR A 67 -3.10 1.24 36.30
N CYS A 68 -2.77 1.23 35.01
CA CYS A 68 -1.38 1.08 34.62
C CYS A 68 -0.97 2.35 33.85
N GLY A 69 0.02 3.06 34.37
CA GLY A 69 0.69 4.16 33.68
C GLY A 69 1.56 3.64 32.53
N CYS A 70 0.93 2.95 31.59
CA CYS A 70 1.52 2.71 30.28
C CYS A 70 1.07 3.88 29.42
N GLU A 71 1.95 4.85 29.21
CA GLU A 71 1.83 5.77 28.07
C GLU A 71 1.32 4.95 26.88
N PRO A 72 0.16 5.27 26.29
CA PRO A 72 -0.25 4.63 25.06
C PRO A 72 0.80 5.07 24.04
N SER A 73 1.78 4.18 23.81
CA SER A 73 2.66 4.29 22.66
C SER A 73 1.73 4.52 21.47
N LYS A 74 2.13 5.41 20.57
CA LYS A 74 1.39 5.76 19.34
C LYS A 74 1.28 4.59 18.35
N PHE A 75 1.20 3.37 18.87
CA PHE A 75 1.01 2.10 18.20
C PHE A 75 -0.48 1.70 18.21
N SER A 76 -1.35 2.69 18.02
CA SER A 76 -2.77 2.45 17.82
C SER A 76 -2.97 1.88 16.41
N ASN A 77 -3.01 0.55 16.31
CA ASN A 77 -3.62 -0.20 15.20
C ASN A 77 -3.18 0.22 13.79
N ALA A 78 -1.87 0.20 13.50
CA ALA A 78 -1.41 0.37 12.11
C ALA A 78 -2.02 -0.74 11.24
N THR A 79 -2.81 -0.33 10.24
CA THR A 79 -3.46 -1.28 9.34
C THR A 79 -2.46 -1.76 8.28
N LEU A 80 -2.75 -2.90 7.63
CA LEU A 80 -1.94 -3.32 6.48
C LEU A 80 -1.91 -2.25 5.37
N GLU A 81 -2.95 -1.43 5.25
CA GLU A 81 -2.98 -0.35 4.27
C GLU A 81 -1.99 0.75 4.61
N ASP A 82 -1.87 1.11 5.89
CA ASP A 82 -0.88 2.07 6.36
C ASP A 82 0.54 1.54 6.14
N GLU A 83 0.75 0.25 6.42
CA GLU A 83 2.01 -0.43 6.18
C GLU A 83 2.38 -0.42 4.69
N ALA A 84 1.44 -0.79 3.81
CA ALA A 84 1.64 -0.76 2.37
C ALA A 84 1.99 0.65 1.88
N ASN A 85 1.21 1.66 2.28
CA ASN A 85 1.43 3.05 1.89
C ASN A 85 2.77 3.59 2.41
N ASN A 86 3.15 3.21 3.64
CA ASN A 86 4.43 3.61 4.19
C ASN A 86 5.58 2.99 3.40
N ALA A 87 5.51 1.69 3.12
CA ALA A 87 6.53 0.97 2.36
C ALA A 87 6.69 1.53 0.93
N VAL A 88 5.58 1.86 0.27
CA VAL A 88 5.58 2.53 -1.05
C VAL A 88 6.35 3.84 -0.99
N ARG A 89 6.05 4.71 -0.01
CA ARG A 89 6.73 6.01 0.14
C ARG A 89 8.22 5.83 0.46
N GLU A 90 8.54 4.91 1.35
CA GLU A 90 9.91 4.66 1.80
C GLU A 90 10.81 4.17 0.65
N HIS A 91 10.28 3.33 -0.25
CA HIS A 91 11.10 2.66 -1.27
C HIS A 91 11.00 3.31 -2.66
N ALA A 92 10.13 4.30 -2.86
CA ALA A 92 9.91 4.96 -4.14
C ALA A 92 11.19 5.53 -4.79
N TYR A 93 12.17 5.95 -3.99
CA TYR A 93 13.42 6.54 -4.50
C TYR A 93 14.36 5.51 -5.16
N ALA A 94 14.23 4.24 -4.81
CA ALA A 94 15.21 3.21 -5.16
C ALA A 94 14.74 2.28 -6.28
N VAL A 95 13.45 2.34 -6.64
CA VAL A 95 12.82 1.55 -7.71
C VAL A 95 12.36 2.46 -8.84
N LYS A 96 11.98 1.88 -9.99
CA LYS A 96 11.47 2.66 -11.12
C LYS A 96 10.03 3.11 -10.88
N THR A 97 9.17 2.20 -10.44
CA THR A 97 7.79 2.50 -10.02
C THR A 97 7.39 1.59 -8.88
N ILE A 98 6.55 2.10 -7.97
CA ILE A 98 5.94 1.31 -6.90
C ILE A 98 4.57 1.89 -6.57
N ALA A 99 3.56 1.04 -6.49
CA ALA A 99 2.19 1.44 -6.15
C ALA A 99 1.39 0.25 -5.62
N VAL A 100 0.38 0.52 -4.80
CA VAL A 100 -0.64 -0.47 -4.44
C VAL A 100 -1.48 -0.78 -5.70
N SER A 101 -1.76 -2.06 -5.94
CA SER A 101 -2.58 -2.48 -7.08
C SER A 101 -4.04 -2.07 -6.87
N GLU A 102 -4.63 -1.47 -7.90
CA GLU A 102 -6.07 -1.15 -7.96
C GLU A 102 -6.89 -2.26 -8.63
N MET A 103 -6.21 -3.20 -9.30
CA MET A 103 -6.82 -4.26 -10.10
C MET A 103 -7.06 -5.55 -9.29
N LEU A 104 -6.32 -5.73 -8.19
CA LEU A 104 -6.38 -6.91 -7.35
C LEU A 104 -7.17 -6.67 -6.05
N PRO A 105 -7.69 -7.73 -5.40
CA PRO A 105 -8.48 -7.59 -4.18
C PRO A 105 -7.73 -6.83 -3.08
N ARG A 106 -8.38 -5.80 -2.55
CA ARG A 106 -7.92 -5.00 -1.42
C ARG A 106 -8.73 -5.37 -0.19
N THR A 107 -8.10 -6.05 0.77
CA THR A 107 -8.76 -6.44 2.03
C THR A 107 -7.91 -6.01 3.22
N PRO A 108 -8.48 -5.87 4.42
CA PRO A 108 -7.71 -5.51 5.61
C PRO A 108 -6.62 -6.52 6.00
N GLN A 109 -6.63 -7.74 5.43
CA GLN A 109 -5.70 -8.83 5.72
C GLN A 109 -4.78 -9.20 4.55
N LEU A 110 -5.04 -8.67 3.36
CA LEU A 110 -4.30 -8.97 2.14
C LEU A 110 -4.35 -7.77 1.19
N LEU A 111 -3.17 -7.32 0.77
CA LEU A 111 -2.98 -6.26 -0.20
C LEU A 111 -1.96 -6.70 -1.25
N PHE A 112 -2.07 -6.10 -2.44
CA PHE A 112 -1.12 -6.32 -3.52
C PHE A 112 -0.43 -5.01 -3.90
N ILE A 113 0.88 -5.09 -4.11
CA ILE A 113 1.76 -3.97 -4.46
C ILE A 113 2.50 -4.34 -5.73
N ASN A 114 2.45 -3.48 -6.73
CA ASN A 114 3.22 -3.62 -7.95
C ASN A 114 4.53 -2.84 -7.82
N VAL A 115 5.63 -3.49 -8.20
CA VAL A 115 6.95 -2.89 -8.22
C VAL A 115 7.58 -3.11 -9.59
N THR A 116 8.08 -2.04 -10.17
CA THR A 116 9.01 -2.10 -11.30
C THR A 116 10.38 -1.71 -10.80
N THR A 117 11.31 -2.66 -10.83
CA THR A 117 12.72 -2.44 -10.46
C THR A 117 13.43 -1.56 -11.49
N THR A 118 14.60 -1.02 -11.14
CA THR A 118 15.42 -0.22 -12.07
C THR A 118 15.94 -1.03 -13.25
N GLU A 119 15.99 -2.35 -13.11
CA GLU A 119 16.31 -3.33 -14.15
C GLU A 119 15.14 -3.60 -15.10
N ASN A 120 14.02 -2.90 -14.94
CA ASN A 120 12.76 -3.09 -15.68
C ASN A 120 12.09 -4.45 -15.43
N HIS A 121 12.42 -5.15 -14.35
CA HIS A 121 11.65 -6.32 -13.92
C HIS A 121 10.43 -5.88 -13.11
N THR A 122 9.28 -6.43 -13.47
CA THR A 122 8.00 -6.19 -12.79
C THR A 122 7.69 -7.32 -11.82
N HIS A 123 7.19 -6.98 -10.65
CA HIS A 123 6.75 -7.95 -9.66
C HIS A 123 5.45 -7.48 -9.02
N CYS A 124 4.51 -8.41 -8.86
CA CYS A 124 3.37 -8.23 -7.97
C CYS A 124 3.72 -8.89 -6.64
N ILE A 125 3.64 -8.13 -5.56
CA ILE A 125 3.99 -8.51 -4.21
C ILE A 125 2.70 -8.55 -3.40
N GLU A 126 2.46 -9.64 -2.68
CA GLU A 126 1.42 -9.69 -1.67
C GLU A 126 1.97 -9.26 -0.31
N LEU A 127 1.16 -8.51 0.42
CA LEU A 127 1.35 -8.16 1.81
C LEU A 127 0.23 -8.77 2.63
N THR A 128 0.60 -9.54 3.64
CA THR A 128 -0.33 -10.17 4.59
C THR A 128 0.23 -10.05 6.01
N ALA A 129 -0.54 -10.48 7.01
CA ALA A 129 -0.04 -10.61 8.38
C ALA A 129 1.16 -11.57 8.54
N LYS A 130 1.43 -12.45 7.55
CA LYS A 130 2.63 -13.31 7.54
C LYS A 130 3.88 -12.58 7.03
N GLY A 131 3.72 -11.41 6.43
CA GLY A 131 4.78 -10.64 5.80
C GLY A 131 4.58 -10.49 4.29
N TRP A 132 5.71 -10.30 3.61
CA TRP A 132 5.82 -9.90 2.20
C TRP A 132 6.22 -11.08 1.33
N ARG A 133 5.57 -11.28 0.19
CA ARG A 133 5.92 -12.38 -0.75
C ARG A 133 5.72 -11.95 -2.19
N VAL A 134 6.55 -12.45 -3.11
CA VAL A 134 6.33 -12.25 -4.54
C VAL A 134 5.17 -13.13 -5.02
N ALA A 135 4.04 -12.53 -5.34
CA ALA A 135 2.88 -13.22 -5.90
C ALA A 135 3.09 -13.58 -7.38
N SER A 136 3.71 -12.70 -8.17
CA SER A 136 4.04 -12.99 -9.57
C SER A 136 5.14 -12.08 -10.14
N ASN A 137 5.63 -12.42 -11.33
CA ASN A 137 6.60 -11.64 -12.10
C ASN A 137 5.95 -10.66 -13.10
N ARG A 138 4.67 -10.32 -12.87
CA ARG A 138 3.92 -9.36 -13.70
C ARG A 138 3.10 -8.48 -12.79
N ASN A 139 2.95 -7.20 -13.14
CA ASN A 139 2.05 -6.31 -12.41
C ASN A 139 0.61 -6.84 -12.50
N ASP A 140 -0.17 -6.62 -11.43
CA ASP A 140 -1.60 -6.94 -11.36
C ASP A 140 -1.92 -8.43 -11.62
N CYS A 141 -0.99 -9.32 -11.27
CA CYS A 141 -1.14 -10.75 -11.47
C CYS A 141 -0.78 -11.53 -10.21
N MET A 142 -1.53 -12.59 -9.91
CA MET A 142 -1.29 -13.49 -8.78
C MET A 142 -0.68 -14.83 -9.20
N ASN A 143 -0.37 -15.00 -10.49
CA ASN A 143 0.10 -16.27 -11.03
C ASN A 143 1.61 -16.36 -10.79
N GLY A 144 2.00 -17.07 -9.75
CA GLY A 144 3.41 -17.36 -9.46
C GLY A 144 4.10 -18.07 -10.64
N ASP A 145 5.41 -17.86 -10.78
CA ASP A 145 6.23 -18.56 -11.77
C ASP A 145 6.78 -19.87 -11.17
N PHE A 146 6.26 -21.01 -11.62
CA PHE A 146 6.71 -22.32 -11.15
C PHE A 146 8.20 -22.59 -11.43
N ARG A 147 8.82 -21.89 -12.38
CA ARG A 147 10.26 -22.00 -12.66
C ARG A 147 11.12 -21.39 -11.56
N GLN A 148 10.56 -20.46 -10.79
CA GLN A 148 11.24 -19.76 -9.70
C GLN A 148 10.48 -19.97 -8.38
N LEU A 149 10.09 -21.21 -8.09
CA LEU A 149 9.24 -21.53 -6.93
C LEU A 149 9.76 -20.97 -5.59
N GLN A 150 11.08 -20.91 -5.42
CA GLN A 150 11.72 -20.46 -4.16
C GLN A 150 11.35 -19.02 -3.80
N ILE A 151 11.29 -18.09 -4.77
CA ILE A 151 10.96 -16.69 -4.48
C ILE A 151 9.45 -16.49 -4.25
N HIS A 152 8.62 -17.31 -4.91
CA HIS A 152 7.16 -17.24 -4.81
C HIS A 152 6.56 -17.93 -3.59
N THR A 153 7.38 -18.68 -2.82
CA THR A 153 6.93 -19.40 -1.61
C THR A 153 7.51 -18.82 -0.32
N LYS A 154 8.56 -18.00 -0.43
CA LYS A 154 9.24 -17.39 0.72
C LYS A 154 8.52 -16.10 1.16
N TYR A 155 8.22 -16.03 2.45
CA TYR A 155 7.80 -14.79 3.10
C TYR A 155 9.03 -14.05 3.66
N PHE A 156 9.01 -12.74 3.55
CA PHE A 156 10.01 -11.82 4.07
C PHE A 156 9.37 -10.92 5.13
N ASP A 157 10.15 -10.52 6.13
CA ASP A 157 9.66 -9.69 7.23
C ASP A 157 9.40 -8.24 6.78
N SER A 158 10.13 -7.76 5.78
CA SER A 158 10.02 -6.38 5.27
C SER A 158 10.14 -6.32 3.75
N LEU A 159 9.49 -5.30 3.15
CA LEU A 159 9.65 -5.00 1.73
C LEU A 159 11.12 -4.75 1.37
N HIS A 160 11.87 -4.12 2.27
CA HIS A 160 13.30 -3.87 2.11
C HIS A 160 14.09 -5.17 1.86
N SER A 161 13.87 -6.18 2.70
CA SER A 161 14.56 -7.48 2.60
C SER A 161 14.21 -8.21 1.30
N LEU A 162 12.95 -8.12 0.89
CA LEU A 162 12.48 -8.66 -0.39
C LEU A 162 13.16 -7.94 -1.56
N LEU A 163 13.20 -6.60 -1.56
CA LEU A 163 13.83 -5.80 -2.61
C LEU A 163 15.33 -6.05 -2.75
N GLN A 164 16.02 -6.29 -1.64
CA GLN A 164 17.44 -6.67 -1.68
C GLN A 164 17.68 -7.99 -2.40
N GLU A 165 16.73 -8.93 -2.34
CA GLU A 165 16.82 -10.24 -3.02
C GLU A 165 16.46 -10.12 -4.50
N ILE A 166 15.39 -9.40 -4.84
CA ILE A 166 14.86 -9.36 -6.23
C ILE A 166 15.54 -8.31 -7.12
N SER A 167 16.17 -7.28 -6.55
CA SER A 167 16.83 -6.20 -7.32
C SER A 167 18.28 -5.99 -6.86
N PRO A 168 19.27 -6.46 -7.65
CA PRO A 168 20.67 -6.18 -7.35
C PRO A 168 21.01 -4.69 -7.42
N SER A 169 20.31 -3.90 -8.22
CA SER A 169 20.53 -2.45 -8.33
C SER A 169 19.95 -1.70 -7.14
N PHE A 170 18.82 -2.13 -6.59
CA PHE A 170 18.31 -1.61 -5.31
C PHE A 170 19.37 -1.77 -4.22
N ARG A 171 19.94 -2.97 -4.11
CA ARG A 171 21.01 -3.28 -3.16
C ARG A 171 22.21 -2.34 -3.32
N LYS A 172 22.70 -2.14 -4.55
CA LYS A 172 23.82 -1.23 -4.84
C LYS A 172 23.50 0.22 -4.49
N LYS A 173 22.32 0.72 -4.86
CA LYS A 173 21.88 2.09 -4.53
C LYS A 173 21.80 2.32 -3.03
N PHE A 174 21.24 1.35 -2.30
CA PHE A 174 21.13 1.43 -0.86
C PHE A 174 22.51 1.48 -0.20
N PHE A 175 23.42 0.58 -0.57
CA PHE A 175 24.79 0.61 -0.05
C PHE A 175 25.53 1.89 -0.42
N GLY A 176 25.38 2.39 -1.66
CA GLY A 176 25.92 3.69 -2.07
C GLY A 176 25.46 4.82 -1.14
N SER A 177 24.15 4.90 -0.87
CA SER A 177 23.61 5.93 0.03
C SER A 177 24.11 5.86 1.47
N ILE A 178 24.55 4.68 1.94
CA ILE A 178 25.18 4.53 3.26
C ILE A 178 26.63 5.01 3.21
N VAL A 179 27.37 4.64 2.17
CA VAL A 179 28.76 5.07 1.97
C VAL A 179 28.85 6.59 1.87
N ASP A 180 27.98 7.21 1.07
CA ASP A 180 27.94 8.67 0.90
C ASP A 180 27.75 9.39 2.25
N LYS A 181 26.77 8.93 3.06
CA LYS A 181 26.53 9.48 4.40
C LYS A 181 27.71 9.28 5.36
N LEU A 182 28.42 8.17 5.24
CA LEU A 182 29.61 7.91 6.05
C LEU A 182 30.77 8.84 5.68
N GLU A 183 30.90 9.19 4.40
CA GLU A 183 31.90 10.15 3.92
C GLU A 183 31.58 11.57 4.38
N ASP A 184 30.31 11.98 4.30
CA ASP A 184 29.84 13.29 4.78
C ASP A 184 30.15 13.48 6.27
N VAL A 185 29.83 12.49 7.11
CA VAL A 185 30.10 12.53 8.56
C VAL A 185 31.60 12.59 8.86
N LYS A 186 32.46 11.95 8.05
CA LYS A 186 33.92 12.05 8.21
C LYS A 186 34.42 13.45 7.85
N LYS A 187 33.88 14.06 6.82
CA LYS A 187 34.27 15.40 6.38
C LYS A 187 33.93 16.46 7.43
N GLU A 188 32.73 16.40 8.02
CA GLU A 188 32.29 17.32 9.09
C GLU A 188 33.22 17.29 10.32
N ARG A 189 33.76 16.12 10.66
CA ARG A 189 34.72 15.98 11.77
C ARG A 189 36.09 16.58 11.46
N ASN A 190 36.55 16.49 10.22
CA ASN A 190 37.86 17.01 9.83
C ASN A 190 37.87 18.54 9.66
N GLU A 191 36.71 19.17 9.48
CA GLU A 191 36.57 20.63 9.36
C GLU A 191 36.42 21.34 10.72
N SER A 192 36.31 20.58 11.81
CA SER A 192 36.17 21.10 13.19
C SER A 192 37.45 21.01 14.03
N GLU A 193 38.58 20.64 13.42
CA GLU A 193 39.95 20.71 13.97
C GLU A 193 40.78 21.78 13.25
#